data_AF-A0A5C5W3E4-F1
#
_entry.id   AF-A0A5C5W3E4-F1
#
_cell.length_a   1.000
_cell.length_b   1.000
_cell.length_c   1.000
_cell.angle_alpha   90.00
_cell.angle_beta   90.00
_cell.angle_gamma   90.00
#
_symmetry.space_group_name_H-M   'P 1'
#
loop_
_entity.id
_entity.type
_entity.pdbx_description
1 polymer ?
#
loop_
_entity_poly.entity_id
_entity_poly.type
_entity_poly.pdbx_seq_one_letter_code
_entity_poly.pdbx_strand_id
1 'polypeptide(L)' 'MNVLDINAFVLALSDPAGYAAAYPNCSVLVCDTNLDGAVDVLDINPFVSRILGG' A
#
# COMPACT_ATOMS: atom_id res chain seq x y z
N MET A 1 -4.18 -7.03 6.57
CA MET A 1 -3.62 -5.69 6.77
C MET A 1 -3.96 -5.22 8.17
N ASN A 2 -3.01 -4.63 8.87
CA ASN A 2 -3.20 -3.97 10.16
C ASN A 2 -2.39 -2.66 10.18
N VAL A 3 -2.42 -1.92 11.28
CA VAL A 3 -1.75 -0.61 11.39
C VAL A 3 -0.24 -0.65 11.13
N LEU A 4 0.42 -1.81 11.30
CA LEU A 4 1.86 -1.96 11.04
C LEU A 4 2.18 -1.91 9.54
N ASP A 5 1.19 -2.17 8.67
CA ASP A 5 1.35 -2.10 7.22
C ASP A 5 1.37 -0.66 6.68
N ILE A 6 1.12 0.33 7.54
CA ILE A 6 1.07 1.75 7.13
C ILE A 6 2.44 2.24 6.62
N ASN A 7 3.54 1.75 7.20
CA ASN A 7 4.88 2.16 6.79
C ASN A 7 5.21 1.63 5.39
N ALA A 8 4.84 0.38 5.12
CA ALA A 8 5.00 -0.24 3.82
C ALA A 8 4.12 0.45 2.76
N PHE A 9 2.88 0.78 3.12
CA PHE A 9 1.95 1.52 2.26
C PHE A 9 2.45 2.95 1.95
N VAL A 10 2.90 3.70 2.95
CA VAL A 10 3.46 5.05 2.75
C VAL A 10 4.74 5.01 1.92
N LEU A 11 5.59 4.00 2.11
CA LEU A 11 6.79 3.81 1.29
C LEU A 11 6.42 3.51 -0.16
N ALA A 12 5.46 2.60 -0.41
CA ALA A 12 4.96 2.31 -1.74
C ALA A 12 4.40 3.55 -2.46
N LEU A 13 3.71 4.42 -1.72
CA LEU A 13 3.10 5.64 -2.26
C LEU A 13 4.12 6.77 -2.53
N SER A 14 5.12 6.91 -1.67
CA SER A 14 6.10 8.01 -1.74
C SER A 14 7.34 7.67 -2.56
N ASP A 15 7.78 6.41 -2.54
CA ASP A 15 8.94 5.91 -3.27
C ASP A 15 8.75 4.42 -3.67
N PRO A 16 8.10 4.15 -4.82
CA PRO A 16 7.92 2.80 -5.33
C PRO A 16 9.23 2.05 -5.58
N ALA A 17 10.31 2.77 -5.93
CA ALA A 17 11.63 2.16 -6.15
C ALA A 17 12.28 1.74 -4.83
N GLY A 18 12.17 2.58 -3.80
CA GLY A 18 12.55 2.27 -2.43
C GLY A 18 11.75 1.10 -1.85
N TYR A 19 10.44 1.03 -2.13
CA TYR A 19 9.62 -0.12 -1.77
C TYR A 19 10.10 -1.41 -2.42
N ALA A 20 10.38 -1.39 -3.73
CA ALA A 20 10.90 -2.56 -4.44
C ALA A 20 12.29 -3.01 -3.93
N ALA A 21 13.12 -2.07 -3.46
CA ALA A 21 14.40 -2.39 -2.83
C ALA A 21 14.24 -3.00 -1.42
N ALA A 22 13.29 -2.48 -0.63
CA ALA A 22 13.01 -2.97 0.72
C ALA A 22 12.25 -4.31 0.72
N TYR A 23 11.41 -4.53 -0.30
CA TYR A 23 10.56 -5.70 -0.46
C TYR A 23 10.70 -6.32 -1.87
N PRO A 24 11.87 -6.89 -2.23
CA PRO A 24 12.15 -7.34 -3.60
C PRO A 24 11.25 -8.47 -4.11
N ASN A 25 10.63 -9.22 -3.20
CA ASN A 25 9.70 -10.30 -3.53
C ASN A 25 8.22 -9.87 -3.41
N CYS A 26 7.96 -8.61 -3.09
CA CYS A 26 6.62 -8.07 -2.89
C CYS A 26 6.32 -7.05 -3.99
N SER A 27 5.28 -7.29 -4.79
CA SER A 27 4.87 -6.33 -5.81
C SER A 27 4.32 -5.07 -5.16
N VAL A 28 4.59 -3.88 -5.69
CA VAL A 28 3.93 -2.66 -5.19
C VAL A 28 2.40 -2.74 -5.31
N LEU A 29 1.89 -3.55 -6.25
CA LEU A 29 0.46 -3.76 -6.46
C LEU A 29 -0.28 -4.44 -5.29
N VAL A 30 0.40 -4.98 -4.27
CA VAL A 30 -0.33 -5.37 -3.04
C VAL A 30 -0.78 -4.17 -2.20
N CYS A 31 -0.27 -2.97 -2.49
CA CYS A 31 -0.73 -1.72 -1.91
C CYS A 31 -1.91 -1.09 -2.67
N ASP A 32 -2.30 -1.66 -3.83
CA ASP A 32 -3.52 -1.30 -4.55
C ASP A 32 -4.72 -1.90 -3.81
N THR A 33 -5.36 -1.07 -2.97
CA THR A 33 -6.46 -1.47 -2.10
C THR A 33 -7.83 -1.19 -2.72
N ASN A 34 -7.88 -0.33 -3.74
CA ASN A 34 -9.09 -0.04 -4.50
C ASN A 34 -9.25 -0.93 -5.76
N LEU A 35 -8.19 -1.66 -6.13
CA LEU A 35 -8.05 -2.57 -7.27
C LEU A 35 -8.19 -1.90 -8.65
N ASP A 36 -7.76 -0.65 -8.77
CA ASP A 36 -7.78 0.11 -10.03
C ASP A 36 -6.52 -0.08 -10.89
N GLY A 37 -5.53 -0.81 -10.39
CA GLY A 37 -4.27 -1.11 -11.07
C GLY A 37 -3.19 -0.04 -10.88
N ALA A 38 -3.47 1.02 -10.12
CA ALA A 38 -2.50 2.00 -9.67
C ALA A 38 -2.31 1.91 -8.15
N VAL A 39 -1.17 2.44 -7.67
CA VAL A 39 -0.94 2.62 -6.24
C VAL A 39 -0.80 4.12 -6.02
N ASP A 40 -1.87 4.75 -5.57
CA ASP A 40 -1.94 6.20 -5.46
C ASP A 40 -2.77 6.67 -4.25
N VAL A 41 -3.07 7.97 -4.19
CA VAL A 41 -3.80 8.58 -3.07
C VAL A 41 -5.23 8.03 -2.94
N LEU A 42 -5.80 7.45 -4.00
CA LEU A 42 -7.12 6.83 -3.99
C LEU A 42 -7.13 5.54 -3.16
N ASP A 43 -5.98 4.92 -2.91
CA ASP A 43 -5.85 3.73 -2.05
C ASP A 43 -5.92 4.05 -0.55
N ILE A 44 -5.75 5.30 -0.13
CA ILE A 44 -5.70 5.66 1.30
C ILE A 44 -7.04 5.37 1.98
N ASN A 45 -8.16 5.77 1.37
CA ASN A 45 -9.49 5.59 1.93
C ASN A 45 -9.86 4.10 2.10
N PRO A 46 -9.72 3.25 1.05
CA PRO A 46 -9.93 1.81 1.19
C PRO A 46 -8.94 1.16 2.16
N PHE A 47 -7.66 1.56 2.18
CA PHE A 47 -6.68 1.08 3.16
C PHE A 47 -7.12 1.33 4.61
N VAL A 48 -7.54 2.56 4.93
CA VAL A 48 -8.05 2.93 6.26
C VAL A 48 -9.30 2.13 6.62
N SER A 49 -10.23 1.97 5.67
CA SER A 49 -11.43 1.15 5.87
C SER A 49 -11.08 -0.31 6.18
N ARG A 50 -10.05 -0.88 5.55
CA ARG A 50 -9.58 -2.24 5.81
C ARG A 50 -8.89 -2.39 7.17
N ILE A 51 -8.19 -1.37 7.67
CA ILE A 51 -7.58 -1.39 9.01
C ILE A 51 -8.64 -1.36 10.11
N LEU A 52 -9.69 -0.55 9.94
CA LEU A 52 -10.72 -0.34 10.97
C LEU A 52 -11.69 -1.53 11.10
N GLY A 53 -11.54 -2.56 10.27
CA GLY A 53 -12.42 -3.72 10.26
C GLY A 53 -13.79 -3.36 9.68
N GLY A 54 -13.92 -3.49 8.36
CA GLY A 54 -15.24 -3.62 7.74
C GLY A 54 -15.91 -4.91 8.18
#